data_AF-A0A9W7MMN0-F1
#
_entry.id   AF-A0A9W7MMN0-F1
#
_cell.length_a   1.000
_cell.length_b   1.000
_cell.length_c   1.000
_cell.angle_alpha   90.00
_cell.angle_beta   90.00
_cell.angle_gamma   90.00
#
_symmetry.space_group_name_H-M   'P 1'
#
loop_
_entity.id
_entity.type
_entity.pdbx_description
1 polymer ?
#
loop_
_entity_poly.entity_id
_entity_poly.type
_entity_poly.pdbx_seq_one_letter_code
_entity_poly.pdbx_strand_id
1 'polypeptide(L)' 'MSKKKKKLLAYTPTEDPQRRLEQMASLATALNASGTEYSNELTYRPGMAPRSANCAALEKGGMQVLPKEDIETLNL' A
#
# COMPACT_ATOMS: atom_id res chain seq x y z
N MET A 1 2.80 -13.04 31.45
CA MET A 1 2.50 -11.72 30.86
C MET A 1 2.21 -11.89 29.37
N SER A 2 0.94 -11.93 28.96
CA SER A 2 0.59 -12.01 27.54
C SER A 2 0.86 -10.65 26.89
N LYS A 3 1.74 -10.57 25.90
CA LYS A 3 2.01 -9.32 25.18
C LYS A 3 0.74 -8.89 24.45
N LYS A 4 0.34 -7.62 24.58
CA LYS A 4 -0.75 -7.05 23.78
C LYS A 4 -0.44 -7.27 22.30
N LYS A 5 -1.34 -7.93 21.58
CA LYS A 5 -1.25 -8.08 20.13
C LYS A 5 -1.35 -6.70 19.50
N LYS A 6 -0.43 -6.37 18.61
CA LYS A 6 -0.51 -5.18 17.76
C LYS A 6 -1.33 -5.54 16.53
N LYS A 7 -2.25 -4.66 16.12
CA LYS A 7 -3.10 -4.81 14.93
C LYS A 7 -3.01 -3.57 14.05
N LEU A 8 -3.33 -3.72 12.77
CA LEU A 8 -3.48 -2.61 11.84
C LEU A 8 -4.72 -1.79 12.18
N LEU A 9 -4.67 -0.49 11.92
CA LEU A 9 -5.79 0.44 12.08
C LEU A 9 -6.02 1.14 10.74
N ALA A 10 -7.30 1.32 10.38
CA ALA A 10 -7.68 2.03 9.17
C ALA A 10 -7.28 3.51 9.26
N TYR A 11 -6.97 4.09 8.10
CA TYR A 11 -6.77 5.53 7.99
C TYR A 11 -8.11 6.25 8.11
N THR A 12 -8.16 7.31 8.92
CA THR A 12 -9.30 8.23 8.97
C THR A 12 -9.02 9.42 8.06
N PRO A 13 -9.73 9.55 6.92
CA PRO A 13 -9.52 10.68 6.02
C PRO A 13 -9.95 12.00 6.66
N THR A 14 -9.36 13.10 6.21
CA THR A 14 -9.76 14.45 6.64
C THR A 14 -11.25 14.67 6.33
N GLU A 15 -12.03 15.14 7.31
CA GLU A 15 -13.50 15.27 7.18
C GLU A 15 -13.91 16.20 6.03
N ASP A 16 -13.24 17.34 5.91
CA ASP A 16 -13.50 18.32 4.85
C ASP A 16 -13.15 17.78 3.45
N PRO A 17 -14.14 17.64 2.54
CA PRO A 17 -13.91 17.21 1.17
C PRO A 17 -12.96 18.11 0.38
N GLN A 18 -12.99 19.42 0.60
CA GLN A 18 -12.12 20.36 -0.12
C GLN A 18 -10.67 20.12 0.27
N ARG A 19 -10.42 19.94 1.58
CA ARG A 19 -9.09 19.60 2.07
C ARG A 19 -8.55 18.28 1.52
N ARG A 20 -9.41 17.26 1.31
CA ARG A 20 -8.99 16.00 0.68
C ARG A 20 -8.59 16.18 -0.79
N LEU A 21 -9.33 17.02 -1.53
CA LEU A 21 -8.97 17.35 -2.91
C LEU A 21 -7.62 18.06 -2.97
N GLU A 22 -7.35 19.01 -2.07
CA GLU A 22 -6.05 19.69 -1.98
C GLU A 22 -4.90 18.71 -1.71
N GLN A 23 -5.11 17.74 -0.82
CA GLN A 23 -4.13 16.69 -0.53
C GLN A 23 -3.81 15.84 -1.78
N MET A 24 -4.84 15.36 -2.49
CA MET A 24 -4.67 14.58 -3.72
C MET A 24 -4.04 15.41 -4.85
N ALA A 25 -4.40 16.70 -4.95
CA ALA A 25 -3.82 17.61 -5.92
C ALA A 25 -2.31 17.81 -5.69
N SER A 26 -1.89 17.93 -4.43
CA SER A 26 -0.46 18.03 -4.08
C SER A 26 0.33 16.81 -4.56
N LEU A 27 -0.22 15.60 -4.38
CA LEU A 27 0.39 14.37 -4.92
C LEU A 27 0.47 14.40 -6.45
N ALA A 28 -0.63 14.78 -7.12
CA ALA A 28 -0.68 14.85 -8.58
C ALA A 28 0.33 15.85 -9.15
N THR A 29 0.53 17.01 -8.51
CA THR A 29 1.55 17.99 -8.90
C THR A 29 2.95 17.40 -8.83
N ALA A 30 3.28 16.69 -7.74
CA ALA A 30 4.59 16.07 -7.59
C ALA A 30 4.83 14.95 -8.62
N LEU A 31 3.82 14.11 -8.86
CA LEU A 31 3.88 13.05 -9.87
C LEU A 31 4.09 13.62 -11.28
N ASN A 32 3.30 14.64 -11.67
CA ASN A 32 3.47 15.32 -12.96
C ASN A 32 4.85 15.97 -13.11
N ALA A 33 5.37 16.61 -12.07
CA ALA A 33 6.70 17.22 -12.09
C ALA A 33 7.81 16.19 -12.32
N SER A 34 7.63 14.95 -11.85
CA SER A 34 8.55 13.84 -12.09
C SER A 34 8.29 13.07 -13.40
N GLY A 35 7.21 13.38 -14.13
CA GLY A 35 6.78 12.61 -15.29
C GLY A 35 6.27 11.21 -14.96
N THR A 36 5.77 10.98 -13.73
CA THR A 36 5.30 9.68 -13.24
C THR A 36 3.77 9.61 -13.28
N GLU A 37 3.24 8.46 -13.68
CA GLU A 37 1.80 8.18 -13.61
C GLU A 37 1.42 7.60 -12.23
N TYR A 38 0.25 8.00 -11.73
CA TYR A 38 -0.27 7.43 -10.49
C TYR A 38 -0.65 5.95 -10.66
N SER A 39 -0.25 5.11 -9.71
CA SER A 39 -0.75 3.74 -9.55
C SER A 39 -0.74 3.39 -8.06
N ASN A 40 -1.85 2.80 -7.58
CA ASN A 40 -1.98 2.32 -6.20
C ASN A 40 -1.73 0.80 -6.08
N GLU A 41 -1.22 0.18 -7.14
CA GLU A 41 -1.02 -1.27 -7.20
C GLU A 41 0.41 -1.60 -7.66
N LEU A 42 0.85 -2.81 -7.35
CA LEU A 42 2.08 -3.33 -7.94
C LEU A 42 1.83 -3.71 -9.40
N THR A 43 2.62 -3.12 -10.30
CA THR A 43 2.56 -3.41 -11.75
C THR A 43 3.72 -4.30 -12.17
N TYR A 44 3.48 -5.17 -13.16
CA TYR A 44 4.49 -6.07 -13.72
C TYR A 44 4.54 -5.84 -15.23
N ARG A 45 5.63 -5.23 -15.71
CA ARG A 45 5.76 -4.81 -17.11
C ARG A 45 6.46 -5.88 -17.96
N PRO A 46 6.11 -6.01 -19.26
CA PRO A 46 6.88 -6.83 -20.18
C PRO A 46 8.37 -6.45 -20.19
N GLY A 47 9.25 -7.43 -20.24
CA GLY A 47 10.70 -7.23 -20.14
C GLY A 47 11.23 -6.98 -18.72
N MET A 48 10.35 -6.92 -17.72
CA MET A 48 10.70 -6.91 -16.29
C MET A 48 10.24 -8.21 -15.62
N ALA A 49 10.33 -8.28 -14.29
CA ALA A 49 9.91 -9.47 -13.54
C ALA A 49 8.40 -9.72 -13.69
N PRO A 50 7.97 -10.97 -13.96
CA PRO A 50 6.56 -11.32 -13.99
C PRO A 50 5.96 -11.40 -12.59
N ARG A 51 4.63 -11.33 -12.49
CA ARG A 51 3.91 -11.49 -11.21
C ARG A 51 4.23 -12.80 -10.50
N SER A 52 4.45 -13.88 -11.24
CA SER A 52 4.80 -15.20 -10.68
C SER A 52 6.14 -15.22 -9.95
N ALA A 53 7.04 -14.26 -10.25
CA ALA A 53 8.30 -14.13 -9.52
C ALA A 53 8.12 -13.48 -8.13
N ASN A 54 7.03 -12.75 -7.90
CA ASN A 54 6.71 -12.21 -6.58
C ASN A 54 6.07 -13.32 -5.73
N CYS A 55 6.92 -14.10 -5.06
CA CYS A 55 6.49 -15.18 -4.17
C CYS A 55 7.22 -15.08 -2.83
N ALA A 56 6.47 -14.83 -1.74
CA ALA A 56 7.00 -14.65 -0.39
C ALA A 56 7.82 -15.85 0.13
N ALA A 57 7.57 -17.06 -0.40
CA ALA A 57 8.33 -18.26 -0.04
C ALA A 57 9.79 -18.23 -0.52
N LEU A 58 10.11 -17.35 -1.48
CA LEU A 58 11.47 -17.17 -1.98
C LEU A 58 12.30 -16.23 -1.08
N GLU A 59 11.70 -15.59 -0.07
CA GLU A 59 12.39 -14.69 0.87
C GLU A 59 13.34 -15.45 1.80
N LYS A 60 14.61 -15.02 1.85
CA LYS A 60 15.63 -15.68 2.66
C LYS A 60 15.46 -15.32 4.13
N GLY A 61 15.13 -16.32 4.95
CA GLY A 61 14.79 -16.10 6.37
C GLY A 61 13.29 -16.00 6.62
N GLY A 62 12.47 -16.15 5.58
CA GLY A 62 11.03 -16.14 5.65
C GLY A 62 10.43 -14.73 5.72
N MET A 63 9.13 -14.66 5.47
CA MET A 63 8.35 -13.42 5.49
C MET A 63 7.19 -13.56 6.47
N GLN A 64 6.94 -12.50 7.26
CA GLN A 64 5.80 -12.48 8.15
C GLN A 64 4.49 -12.49 7.36
N VAL A 65 3.56 -13.37 7.75
CA VAL A 65 2.22 -13.43 7.16
C VAL A 65 1.32 -12.39 7.82
N LEU A 66 0.61 -11.60 7.00
CA LEU A 66 -0.39 -10.66 7.46
C LEU A 66 -1.62 -11.44 7.99
N PRO A 67 -2.04 -11.25 9.26
CA PRO A 67 -3.18 -11.97 9.80
C PRO A 67 -4.49 -11.49 9.14
N LYS A 68 -5.54 -12.32 9.17
CA LYS A 68 -6.82 -12.04 8.50
C LYS A 68 -7.43 -10.70 8.91
N GLU A 69 -7.38 -10.36 10.20
CA GLU A 69 -7.86 -9.08 10.74
C GLU A 69 -7.15 -7.86 10.16
N ASP A 70 -5.84 -7.99 9.87
CA ASP A 70 -5.06 -6.91 9.26
C ASP A 70 -5.29 -6.85 7.73
N ILE A 71 -5.56 -8.00 7.08
CA ILE A 71 -5.97 -8.05 5.67
C ILE A 71 -7.33 -7.34 5.48
N GLU A 72 -8.29 -7.59 6.38
CA GLU A 72 -9.57 -6.89 6.36
C GLU A 72 -9.36 -5.38 6.49
N THR A 73 -8.50 -4.94 7.41
CA THR A 73 -8.18 -3.53 7.61
C THR A 73 -7.48 -2.90 6.40
N LEU A 74 -6.62 -3.64 5.71
CA LEU A 74 -5.94 -3.18 4.49
C LEU A 74 -6.90 -3.01 3.30
N ASN A 75 -8.00 -3.76 3.27
CA ASN A 75 -8.98 -3.74 2.18
C ASN A 75 -10.19 -2.82 2.43
N LEU A 76 -10.19 -2.07 3.54
CA LEU A 76 -11.19 -1.02 3.83
C LEU A 76 -11.02 0.18 2.90
#